data_AF-A0A8C5I4G8-F1
#
_entry.id   AF-A0A8C5I4G8-F1
#
_cell.length_a   1.000
_cell.length_b   1.000
_cell.length_c   1.000
_cell.angle_alpha   90.00
_cell.angle_beta   90.00
_cell.angle_gamma   90.00
#
_symmetry.space_group_name_H-M   'P 1'
#
loop_
_entity.id
_entity.type
_entity.pdbx_description
1 polymer ?
#
loop_
_entity_poly.entity_id
_entity_poly.type
_entity_poly.pdbx_seq_one_letter_code
_entity_poly.pdbx_strand_id
1 'polypeptide(L)'
;MNLSVNYFFVSYSFRLSMCTLNQLQAEMCLSTAVINIFFRKRKMDADRNTADGKPSVEELYDAYCIQRRLRDGASKMVAAFNSATGSREARESLSEANKGFRECTEHMCSLESELESQMGEFHVKMKGLAGFARLCAGDQYEVLMRYGRQRWRLRGRVEVSNKQMWDSEEYVFLPLVTELLSIKVTELKSLANHVVVGSVSCEMLDLFCPLPQTLAVDINDLGTVKLNLEVTWR
;
A
#
# COMPACT_ATOMS: atom_id res chain seq x y z
N MET A 1 -21.77 -8.82 22.46
CA MET A 1 -21.03 -9.96 21.90
C MET A 1 -20.11 -9.40 20.83
N ASN A 2 -18.82 -9.23 21.16
CA ASN A 2 -17.82 -8.78 20.19
C ASN A 2 -17.52 -9.93 19.24
N LEU A 3 -17.96 -9.81 17.99
CA LEU A 3 -17.50 -10.67 16.91
C LEU A 3 -16.05 -10.29 16.61
N SER A 4 -15.11 -10.98 17.25
CA SER A 4 -13.71 -10.99 16.85
C SER A 4 -13.65 -11.65 15.49
N VAL A 5 -13.71 -10.86 14.41
CA VAL A 5 -13.46 -11.36 13.07
C VAL A 5 -11.97 -11.66 13.00
N ASN A 6 -11.60 -12.90 13.26
CA ASN A 6 -10.26 -13.42 12.97
C ASN A 6 -10.10 -13.43 11.45
N TYR A 7 -9.64 -12.30 10.89
CA TYR A 7 -9.12 -12.30 9.54
C TYR A 7 -7.83 -13.13 9.57
N PHE A 8 -7.92 -14.37 9.09
CA PHE A 8 -6.75 -15.15 8.74
C PHE A 8 -6.05 -14.42 7.60
N PHE A 9 -4.93 -13.79 7.91
CA PHE A 9 -4.05 -13.15 6.93
C PHE A 9 -3.45 -14.25 6.04
N VAL A 10 -4.05 -14.49 4.87
CA VAL A 10 -3.38 -15.22 3.81
C VAL A 10 -2.48 -14.21 3.11
N SER A 11 -1.24 -14.09 3.60
CA SER A 11 -0.21 -13.33 2.91
C SER A 11 0.05 -13.98 1.55
N TYR A 12 -0.44 -13.40 0.45
CA TYR A 12 0.13 -13.68 -0.85
C TYR A 12 1.50 -12.99 -0.90
N SER A 13 2.53 -13.69 -0.43
CA SER A 13 3.93 -13.28 -0.61
C SER A 13 4.29 -13.44 -2.08
N PHE A 14 3.92 -12.45 -2.91
CA PHE A 14 4.49 -12.31 -4.24
C PHE A 14 5.93 -11.82 -4.08
N ARG A 15 6.87 -12.76 -3.95
CA ARG A 15 8.27 -12.51 -4.31
C ARG A 15 8.32 -12.27 -5.82
N LEU A 16 8.16 -11.01 -6.24
CA LEU A 16 8.46 -10.60 -7.61
C LEU A 16 9.97 -10.50 -7.77
N SER A 17 10.59 -11.64 -8.10
CA SER A 17 11.74 -11.64 -8.99
C SER A 17 11.19 -11.68 -10.42
N MET A 18 11.74 -10.84 -11.30
CA MET A 18 11.65 -10.86 -12.77
C MET A 18 10.73 -9.86 -13.49
N CYS A 19 11.39 -9.11 -14.38
CA CYS A 19 10.91 -8.41 -15.57
C CYS A 19 10.00 -7.18 -15.38
N THR A 20 10.50 -6.04 -15.86
CA THR A 20 9.89 -4.70 -15.81
C THR A 20 8.48 -4.59 -16.41
N LEU A 21 8.04 -5.54 -17.26
CA LEU A 21 6.68 -5.60 -17.79
C LEU A 21 5.65 -6.21 -16.81
N ASN A 22 6.05 -7.19 -15.99
CA ASN A 22 5.15 -7.82 -15.01
C ASN A 22 4.95 -6.96 -13.76
N GLN A 23 5.94 -6.13 -13.43
CA GLN A 23 5.88 -5.23 -12.29
C GLN A 23 4.85 -4.11 -12.50
N LEU A 24 4.82 -3.48 -13.67
CA LEU A 24 3.81 -2.49 -14.04
C LEU A 24 2.39 -3.10 -14.01
N GLN A 25 2.22 -4.34 -14.49
CA GLN A 25 0.91 -4.99 -14.51
C GLN A 25 0.41 -5.36 -13.09
N ALA A 26 1.32 -5.64 -12.15
CA ALA A 26 1.00 -5.88 -10.74
C ALA A 26 0.67 -4.58 -9.98
N GLU A 27 1.46 -3.51 -10.16
CA GLU A 27 1.18 -2.15 -9.62
C GLU A 27 -0.19 -1.64 -10.09
N MET A 28 -0.58 -1.97 -11.33
CA MET A 28 -1.88 -1.64 -11.91
C MET A 28 -3.08 -2.38 -11.30
N CYS A 29 -2.90 -3.63 -10.87
CA CYS A 29 -3.96 -4.39 -10.21
C CYS A 29 -4.25 -3.82 -8.82
N LEU A 30 -3.20 -3.41 -8.09
CA LEU A 30 -3.30 -2.78 -6.78
C LEU A 30 -4.05 -1.44 -6.86
N SER A 31 -3.64 -0.54 -7.76
CA SER A 31 -4.30 0.76 -7.96
C SER A 31 -5.78 0.61 -8.26
N THR A 32 -6.14 -0.29 -9.19
CA THR A 32 -7.55 -0.48 -9.54
C THR A 32 -8.38 -1.08 -8.40
N ALA A 33 -7.81 -1.98 -7.59
CA ALA A 33 -8.51 -2.56 -6.45
C ALA A 33 -8.74 -1.51 -5.35
N VAL A 34 -7.72 -0.69 -5.04
CA VAL A 34 -7.79 0.34 -3.98
C VAL A 34 -8.83 1.38 -4.34
N ILE A 35 -8.75 1.85 -5.58
CA ILE A 35 -9.69 2.80 -6.15
C ILE A 35 -11.11 2.21 -6.09
N ASN A 36 -11.35 0.98 -6.58
CA ASN A 36 -12.68 0.35 -6.55
C ASN A 36 -13.30 0.23 -5.14
N ILE A 37 -12.50 -0.08 -4.12
CA ILE A 37 -13.00 -0.19 -2.74
C ILE A 37 -13.34 1.18 -2.20
N PHE A 38 -12.49 2.18 -2.45
CA PHE A 38 -12.78 3.56 -2.09
C PHE A 38 -14.10 4.03 -2.71
N PHE A 39 -14.33 3.72 -3.99
CA PHE A 39 -15.61 3.95 -4.67
C PHE A 39 -16.80 3.30 -3.97
N ARG A 40 -16.71 1.99 -3.73
CA ARG A 40 -17.81 1.23 -3.12
C ARG A 40 -18.15 1.73 -1.73
N LYS A 41 -17.16 2.18 -0.96
CA LYS A 41 -17.36 2.70 0.40
C LYS A 41 -17.88 4.15 0.40
N ARG A 42 -17.36 5.05 -0.45
CA ARG A 42 -17.92 6.42 -0.57
C ARG A 42 -19.36 6.44 -1.08
N LYS A 43 -19.75 5.50 -1.95
CA LYS A 43 -21.14 5.35 -2.39
C LYS A 43 -22.11 5.05 -1.24
N MET A 44 -21.60 4.53 -0.12
CA MET A 44 -22.37 4.28 1.10
C MET A 44 -22.54 5.56 1.96
N ASP A 45 -21.68 6.57 1.77
CA ASP A 45 -21.62 7.83 2.54
C ASP A 45 -22.12 9.06 1.76
N ALA A 46 -22.69 8.86 0.56
CA ALA A 46 -23.09 9.93 -0.34
C ALA A 46 -24.38 10.63 0.13
N ASP A 47 -24.21 11.54 1.09
CA ASP A 47 -24.97 12.79 1.17
C ASP A 47 -24.00 13.90 1.63
N ARG A 48 -23.15 14.38 0.72
CA ARG A 48 -22.39 15.62 0.92
C ARG A 48 -22.02 16.29 -0.41
N ASN A 49 -22.73 17.39 -0.65
CA ASN A 49 -22.57 18.42 -1.68
C ASN A 49 -21.20 18.53 -2.36
N THR A 50 -21.18 18.36 -3.68
CA THR A 50 -20.13 18.87 -4.59
C THR A 50 -20.39 20.37 -4.81
N ALA A 51 -19.76 21.24 -4.01
CA ALA A 51 -19.94 22.70 -4.11
C ALA A 51 -18.68 23.46 -4.59
N ASP A 52 -17.64 22.78 -5.10
CA ASP A 52 -16.31 23.41 -5.30
C ASP A 52 -15.68 23.18 -6.69
N GLY A 53 -16.46 22.82 -7.72
CA GLY A 53 -15.95 22.70 -9.10
C GLY A 53 -14.92 21.59 -9.35
N LYS A 54 -14.53 20.82 -8.33
CA LYS A 54 -13.71 19.61 -8.47
C LYS A 54 -14.54 18.46 -9.05
N PRO A 55 -13.95 17.63 -9.94
CA PRO A 55 -14.61 16.43 -10.42
C PRO A 55 -14.92 15.52 -9.23
N SER A 56 -16.11 14.94 -9.27
CA SER A 56 -16.52 13.92 -8.30
C SER A 56 -15.54 12.75 -8.35
N VAL A 57 -15.51 11.99 -7.25
CA VAL A 57 -14.78 10.74 -7.17
C VAL A 57 -15.22 9.87 -8.36
N GLU A 58 -16.52 9.76 -8.62
CA GLU A 58 -17.07 8.94 -9.71
C GLU A 58 -16.51 9.31 -11.09
N GLU A 59 -16.46 10.60 -11.41
CA GLU A 59 -15.90 11.09 -12.67
C GLU A 59 -14.40 10.78 -12.81
N LEU A 60 -13.64 10.90 -11.70
CA LEU A 60 -12.22 10.55 -11.70
C LEU A 60 -11.99 9.05 -11.92
N TYR A 61 -12.87 8.19 -11.39
CA TYR A 61 -12.79 6.75 -11.64
C TYR A 61 -12.98 6.38 -13.09
N ASP A 62 -14.02 6.95 -13.70
CA ASP A 62 -14.39 6.65 -15.06
C ASP A 62 -13.29 7.14 -16.00
N ALA A 63 -12.75 8.33 -15.75
CA ALA A 63 -11.56 8.84 -16.42
C ALA A 63 -10.35 7.90 -16.25
N TYR A 64 -10.08 7.42 -15.04
CA TYR A 64 -8.99 6.48 -14.76
C TYR A 64 -9.16 5.15 -15.52
N CYS A 65 -10.37 4.60 -15.54
CA CYS A 65 -10.68 3.37 -16.28
C CYS A 65 -10.50 3.51 -17.79
N ILE A 66 -10.94 4.63 -18.37
CA ILE A 66 -10.75 4.93 -19.79
C ILE A 66 -9.26 5.07 -20.10
N GLN A 67 -8.55 5.86 -19.31
CA GLN A 67 -7.13 6.13 -19.51
C GLN A 67 -6.28 4.87 -19.38
N ARG A 68 -6.64 3.97 -18.45
CA ARG A 68 -6.02 2.65 -18.31
C ARG A 68 -6.14 1.84 -19.60
N ARG A 69 -7.33 1.78 -20.19
CA ARG A 69 -7.57 1.05 -21.45
C ARG A 69 -6.75 1.61 -22.60
N LEU A 70 -6.60 2.94 -22.67
CA LEU A 70 -5.76 3.59 -23.68
C LEU A 70 -4.28 3.22 -23.49
N ARG A 71 -3.76 3.29 -22.26
CA ARG A 71 -2.39 2.87 -21.93
C ARG A 71 -2.15 1.40 -22.29
N ASP A 72 -3.10 0.52 -21.97
CA ASP A 72 -3.01 -0.91 -22.28
C ASP A 72 -2.99 -1.16 -23.79
N GLY A 73 -3.76 -0.39 -24.56
CA GLY A 73 -3.70 -0.37 -26.01
C GLY A 73 -2.33 0.07 -26.54
N ALA A 74 -1.79 1.18 -26.01
CA ALA A 74 -0.47 1.68 -26.38
C ALA A 74 0.65 0.68 -26.05
N SER A 75 0.60 0.03 -24.88
CA SER A 75 1.55 -1.02 -24.48
C SER A 75 1.55 -2.20 -25.44
N LYS A 76 0.36 -2.66 -25.87
CA LYS A 76 0.23 -3.73 -26.86
C LYS A 76 0.78 -3.33 -28.23
N MET A 77 0.57 -2.08 -28.65
CA MET A 77 1.17 -1.55 -29.89
C MET A 77 2.70 -1.53 -29.79
N VAL A 78 3.27 -1.06 -28.69
CA VAL A 78 4.73 -1.09 -28.44
C VAL A 78 5.26 -2.52 -28.53
N ALA A 79 4.61 -3.48 -27.89
CA ALA A 79 5.00 -4.89 -27.95
C ALA A 79 4.95 -5.43 -29.40
N ALA A 80 3.87 -5.13 -30.14
CA ALA A 80 3.72 -5.56 -31.53
C ALA A 80 4.81 -4.98 -32.44
N PHE A 81 5.09 -3.68 -32.35
CA PHE A 81 6.13 -3.06 -33.19
C PHE A 81 7.56 -3.51 -32.82
N ASN A 82 7.83 -3.80 -31.56
CA ASN A 82 9.11 -4.40 -31.15
C ASN A 82 9.29 -5.82 -31.72
N SER A 83 8.20 -6.55 -31.94
CA SER A 83 8.24 -7.89 -32.55
C SER A 83 8.29 -7.87 -34.08
N ALA A 84 7.97 -6.73 -34.71
CA ALA A 84 8.00 -6.57 -36.16
C ALA A 84 9.44 -6.41 -36.68
N THR A 85 9.74 -7.03 -37.82
CA THR A 85 11.06 -6.94 -38.47
C THR A 85 11.32 -5.50 -38.97
N GLY A 86 12.52 -4.99 -38.70
CA GLY A 86 12.88 -3.56 -38.63
C GLY A 86 12.83 -2.73 -39.92
N SER A 87 11.65 -2.59 -40.53
CA SER A 87 11.39 -1.55 -41.53
C SER A 87 11.45 -0.16 -40.90
N ARG A 88 11.63 0.87 -41.74
CA ARG A 88 11.69 2.26 -41.29
C ARG A 88 10.33 2.71 -40.73
N GLU A 89 9.24 2.33 -41.39
CA GLU A 89 7.87 2.63 -41.01
C GLU A 89 7.52 1.96 -39.67
N ALA A 90 8.04 0.74 -39.41
CA ALA A 90 7.88 0.07 -38.12
C ALA A 90 8.63 0.80 -36.99
N ARG A 91 9.80 1.39 -37.28
CA ARG A 91 10.54 2.21 -36.30
C ARG A 91 9.85 3.53 -35.98
N GLU A 92 9.33 4.22 -36.99
CA GLU A 92 8.54 5.45 -36.80
C GLU A 92 7.26 5.14 -35.99
N SER A 93 6.54 4.07 -36.34
CA SER A 93 5.34 3.62 -35.61
C SER A 93 5.65 3.22 -34.16
N LEU A 94 6.79 2.56 -33.92
CA LEU A 94 7.27 2.22 -32.58
C LEU A 94 7.54 3.48 -31.75
N SER A 95 8.13 4.52 -32.34
CA SER A 95 8.39 5.79 -31.66
C SER A 95 7.09 6.44 -31.19
N GLU A 96 6.10 6.54 -32.08
CA GLU A 96 4.79 7.11 -31.74
C GLU A 96 4.04 6.27 -30.70
N ALA A 97 4.10 4.94 -30.79
CA ALA A 97 3.52 4.05 -29.79
C ALA A 97 4.16 4.24 -28.40
N ASN A 98 5.49 4.38 -28.33
CA ASN A 98 6.20 4.66 -27.07
C ASN A 98 5.85 6.04 -26.51
N LYS A 99 5.70 7.05 -27.37
CA LYS A 99 5.24 8.38 -26.96
C LYS A 99 3.84 8.31 -26.36
N GLY A 100 2.89 7.69 -27.06
CA GLY A 100 1.52 7.53 -26.57
C GLY A 100 1.44 6.72 -25.27
N PHE A 101 2.27 5.68 -25.11
CA PHE A 101 2.35 4.92 -23.85
C PHE A 101 2.83 5.78 -22.67
N ARG A 102 3.86 6.62 -22.88
CA ARG A 102 4.36 7.54 -21.86
C ARG A 102 3.34 8.60 -21.47
N GLU A 103 2.74 9.28 -22.44
CA GLU A 103 1.68 10.28 -22.21
C GLU A 103 0.50 9.64 -21.47
N CYS A 104 0.10 8.43 -21.86
CA CYS A 104 -0.95 7.72 -21.16
C CYS A 104 -0.59 7.42 -19.70
N THR A 105 0.66 7.09 -19.43
CA THR A 105 1.16 6.81 -18.08
C THR A 105 1.21 8.07 -17.23
N GLU A 106 1.67 9.20 -17.77
CA GLU A 106 1.70 10.49 -17.06
C GLU A 106 0.28 10.96 -16.68
N HIS A 107 -0.68 10.80 -17.59
CA HIS A 107 -2.10 11.07 -17.32
C HIS A 107 -2.66 10.15 -16.22
N MET A 108 -2.31 8.85 -16.23
CA MET A 108 -2.71 7.93 -15.16
C MET A 108 -2.18 8.39 -13.81
N CYS A 109 -0.89 8.76 -13.72
CA CYS A 109 -0.31 9.27 -12.46
C CYS A 109 -1.00 10.54 -11.98
N SER A 110 -1.44 11.39 -12.89
CA SER A 110 -2.17 12.63 -12.55
C SER A 110 -3.55 12.30 -11.97
N LEU A 111 -4.28 11.34 -12.56
CA LEU A 111 -5.55 10.86 -12.05
C LEU A 111 -5.41 10.15 -10.69
N GLU A 112 -4.35 9.36 -10.52
CA GLU A 112 -4.02 8.70 -9.25
C GLU A 112 -3.78 9.73 -8.15
N SER A 113 -2.98 10.76 -8.41
CA SER A 113 -2.74 11.84 -7.45
C SER A 113 -4.02 12.59 -7.07
N GLU A 114 -4.93 12.84 -8.02
CA GLU A 114 -6.19 13.52 -7.73
C GLU A 114 -7.11 12.61 -6.90
N LEU A 115 -7.18 11.31 -7.21
CA LEU A 115 -7.91 10.33 -6.41
C LEU A 115 -7.37 10.24 -4.98
N GLU A 116 -6.05 10.09 -4.83
CA GLU A 116 -5.36 10.07 -3.53
C GLU A 116 -5.69 11.31 -2.69
N SER A 117 -5.76 12.49 -3.32
CA SER A 117 -6.12 13.75 -2.63
C SER A 117 -7.53 13.73 -2.04
N GLN A 118 -8.42 12.91 -2.60
CA GLN A 118 -9.80 12.78 -2.13
C GLN A 118 -9.99 11.60 -1.17
N MET A 119 -8.96 10.77 -0.99
CA MET A 119 -9.03 9.58 -0.15
C MET A 119 -8.95 9.87 1.34
N GLY A 120 -8.58 11.08 1.78
CA GLY A 120 -8.53 11.41 3.20
C GLY A 120 -7.25 10.94 3.89
N GLU A 121 -7.34 10.46 5.12
CA GLU A 121 -6.19 10.16 5.97
C GLU A 121 -6.24 8.75 6.56
N PHE A 122 -5.09 8.07 6.58
CA PHE A 122 -4.92 6.77 7.22
C PHE A 122 -4.18 6.92 8.55
N HIS A 123 -4.94 6.84 9.65
CA HIS A 123 -4.44 6.98 11.02
C HIS A 123 -4.01 5.61 11.54
N VAL A 124 -2.80 5.53 12.10
CA VAL A 124 -2.22 4.30 12.65
C VAL A 124 -1.74 4.56 14.07
N LYS A 125 -2.13 3.70 15.00
CA LYS A 125 -1.72 3.72 16.40
C LYS A 125 -1.03 2.42 16.79
N MET A 126 0.14 2.53 17.40
CA MET A 126 0.89 1.41 17.95
C MET A 126 0.21 0.89 19.22
N LYS A 127 -0.11 -0.41 19.26
CA LYS A 127 -0.67 -1.06 20.46
C LYS A 127 0.31 -2.03 21.13
N GLY A 128 1.27 -2.58 20.39
CA GLY A 128 2.30 -3.46 20.95
C GLY A 128 2.73 -4.58 20.01
N LEU A 129 3.83 -5.24 20.35
CA LEU A 129 4.22 -6.52 19.78
C LEU A 129 3.64 -7.67 20.62
N ALA A 130 3.25 -8.77 19.98
CA ALA A 130 2.88 -10.00 20.65
C ALA A 130 3.77 -11.13 20.13
N GLY A 131 4.36 -11.91 21.02
CA GLY A 131 5.17 -13.06 20.64
C GLY A 131 5.31 -14.03 21.79
N PHE A 132 4.72 -15.22 21.65
CA PHE A 132 4.46 -16.18 22.75
C PHE A 132 5.69 -16.72 23.50
N ALA A 133 6.92 -16.39 23.09
CA ALA A 133 8.14 -16.74 23.82
C ALA A 133 9.36 -15.85 23.51
N ARG A 134 9.16 -14.71 22.83
CA ARG A 134 10.26 -13.91 22.24
C ARG A 134 10.41 -12.50 22.80
N LEU A 135 9.47 -12.05 23.64
CA LEU A 135 9.50 -10.71 24.21
C LEU A 135 9.87 -10.83 25.69
N CYS A 136 11.13 -10.61 26.00
CA CYS A 136 11.68 -10.65 27.35
C CYS A 136 11.86 -9.24 27.92
N ALA A 137 11.82 -9.13 29.25
CA ALA A 137 12.13 -7.88 29.93
C ALA A 137 13.53 -7.38 29.54
N GLY A 138 13.61 -6.11 29.16
CA GLY A 138 14.84 -5.47 28.69
C GLY A 138 15.02 -5.47 27.18
N ASP A 139 14.28 -6.30 26.44
CA ASP A 139 14.35 -6.34 24.98
C ASP A 139 13.95 -5.01 24.38
N GLN A 140 14.61 -4.65 23.29
CA GLN A 140 14.35 -3.44 22.53
C GLN A 140 14.06 -3.77 21.08
N TYR A 141 13.10 -3.07 20.49
CA TYR A 141 12.70 -3.25 19.11
C TYR A 141 12.62 -1.91 18.38
N GLU A 142 12.94 -1.92 17.10
CA GLU A 142 12.60 -0.88 16.15
C GLU A 142 11.53 -1.42 15.19
N VAL A 143 10.43 -0.69 15.07
CA VAL A 143 9.42 -0.90 14.04
C VAL A 143 9.59 0.21 13.01
N LEU A 144 9.72 -0.17 11.75
CA LEU A 144 9.81 0.75 10.62
C LEU A 144 8.66 0.46 9.66
N MET A 145 7.74 1.42 9.55
CA MET A 145 6.68 1.40 8.56
C MET A 145 7.00 2.36 7.41
N ARG A 146 6.79 1.90 6.18
CA ARG A 146 7.00 2.68 4.96
C ARG A 146 5.80 2.53 4.06
N TYR A 147 5.34 3.66 3.54
CA TYR A 147 4.24 3.70 2.57
C TYR A 147 4.59 4.73 1.50
N GLY A 148 5.05 4.23 0.36
CA GLY A 148 5.79 5.02 -0.62
C GLY A 148 6.98 5.76 0.03
N ARG A 149 6.96 7.10 -0.05
CA ARG A 149 7.99 7.98 0.53
C ARG A 149 7.78 8.29 2.02
N GLN A 150 6.61 7.96 2.56
CA GLN A 150 6.28 8.23 3.96
C GLN A 150 6.93 7.19 4.86
N ARG A 151 7.40 7.61 6.04
CA ARG A 151 8.17 6.75 6.92
C ARG A 151 7.87 7.04 8.38
N TRP A 152 7.37 6.03 9.08
CA TRP A 152 7.22 6.05 10.54
C TRP A 152 8.19 5.05 11.17
N ARG A 153 9.10 5.56 11.99
CA ARG A 153 10.05 4.75 12.77
C ARG A 153 9.76 4.99 14.24
N LEU A 154 9.57 3.91 14.97
CA LEU A 154 9.35 3.92 16.42
C LEU A 154 10.21 2.85 17.09
N ARG A 155 10.64 3.13 18.31
CA ARG A 155 11.43 2.24 19.15
C ARG A 155 10.67 1.91 20.43
N GLY A 156 10.68 0.63 20.75
CA GLY A 156 10.00 0.07 21.90
C GLY A 156 10.95 -0.63 22.83
N ARG A 157 10.65 -0.62 24.13
CA ARG A 157 11.29 -1.45 25.15
C ARG A 157 10.24 -2.25 25.91
N VAL A 158 10.54 -3.52 26.18
CA VAL A 158 9.76 -4.36 27.09
C VAL A 158 10.27 -4.15 28.52
N GLU A 159 9.39 -3.72 29.42
CA GLU A 159 9.70 -3.56 30.84
C GLU A 159 9.64 -4.88 31.60
N VAL A 160 10.16 -4.90 32.84
CA VAL A 160 10.08 -6.05 33.75
C VAL A 160 8.62 -6.43 34.08
N SER A 161 7.70 -5.45 33.99
CA SER A 161 6.26 -5.63 34.15
C SER A 161 5.58 -6.29 32.93
N ASN A 162 6.32 -6.61 31.87
CA ASN A 162 5.84 -6.95 30.53
C ASN A 162 5.08 -5.82 29.81
N LYS A 163 5.01 -4.63 30.40
CA LYS A 163 4.52 -3.44 29.71
C LYS A 163 5.51 -3.06 28.60
N GLN A 164 4.99 -2.62 27.46
CA GLN A 164 5.81 -2.08 26.38
C GLN A 164 5.71 -0.55 26.38
N MET A 165 6.85 0.10 26.28
CA MET A 165 6.97 1.55 26.15
C MET A 165 7.49 1.88 24.77
N TRP A 166 6.78 2.72 24.03
CA TRP A 166 7.13 3.15 22.67
C TRP A 166 7.41 4.66 22.66
N ASP A 167 8.41 5.09 21.90
CA ASP A 167 8.79 6.51 21.76
C ASP A 167 7.83 7.33 20.88
N SER A 168 6.99 6.64 20.10
CA SER A 168 5.95 7.22 19.25
C SER A 168 4.76 6.27 19.19
N GLU A 169 3.56 6.80 19.41
CA GLU A 169 2.34 6.00 19.53
C GLU A 169 1.42 6.11 18.32
N GLU A 170 1.42 7.23 17.59
CA GLU A 170 0.49 7.50 16.49
C GLU A 170 1.20 8.13 15.29
N TYR A 171 0.71 7.82 14.09
CA TYR A 171 1.17 8.41 12.85
C TYR A 171 0.03 8.48 11.84
N VAL A 172 0.02 9.53 11.02
CA VAL A 172 -0.95 9.71 9.94
C VAL A 172 -0.24 9.54 8.61
N PHE A 173 -0.69 8.57 7.82
CA PHE A 173 -0.27 8.40 6.45
C PHE A 173 -1.30 9.00 5.51
N LEU A 174 -0.80 9.64 4.45
CA LEU A 174 -1.62 9.94 3.28
C LEU A 174 -1.78 8.66 2.44
N PRO A 175 -3.00 8.30 2.05
CA PRO A 175 -3.26 7.18 1.14
C PRO A 175 -2.53 7.31 -0.20
N LEU A 176 -2.06 6.19 -0.71
CA LEU A 176 -1.43 6.03 -2.01
C LEU A 176 -2.07 4.82 -2.69
N VAL A 177 -2.52 4.96 -3.94
CA VAL A 177 -3.28 3.90 -4.63
C VAL A 177 -2.37 2.81 -5.20
N THR A 178 -1.11 3.13 -5.49
CA THR A 178 -0.14 2.23 -6.13
C THR A 178 0.87 1.61 -5.17
N GLU A 179 0.87 1.99 -3.89
CA GLU A 179 1.90 1.61 -2.92
C GLU A 179 1.39 0.61 -1.87
N LEU A 180 2.30 -0.18 -1.33
CA LEU A 180 2.03 -1.09 -0.19
C LEU A 180 2.54 -0.49 1.11
N LEU A 181 1.92 -0.85 2.23
CA LEU A 181 2.47 -0.56 3.56
C LEU A 181 3.49 -1.64 3.92
N SER A 182 4.77 -1.32 3.87
CA SER A 182 5.84 -2.21 4.32
C SER A 182 6.15 -1.99 5.80
N ILE A 183 6.21 -3.07 6.56
CA ILE A 183 6.52 -3.08 7.99
C ILE A 183 7.73 -3.97 8.20
N LYS A 184 8.75 -3.42 8.86
CA LYS A 184 9.95 -4.17 9.27
C LYS A 184 10.13 -4.05 10.77
N VAL A 185 10.33 -5.18 11.44
CA VAL A 185 10.61 -5.24 12.88
C VAL A 185 12.03 -5.75 13.09
N THR A 186 12.78 -5.03 13.91
CA THR A 186 14.19 -5.33 14.20
C THR A 186 14.39 -5.35 15.71
N GLU A 187 14.99 -6.40 16.25
CA GLU A 187 15.43 -6.47 17.64
C GLU A 187 16.79 -5.77 17.77
N LEU A 188 16.92 -4.87 18.75
CA LEU A 188 18.11 -4.08 19.01
C LEU A 188 18.90 -4.71 20.18
N LYS A 189 19.84 -5.62 19.89
CA LYS A 189 20.61 -6.30 20.95
C LYS A 189 21.78 -5.48 21.51
N SER A 190 22.51 -4.77 20.64
CA SER A 190 23.61 -3.88 20.99
C SER A 190 23.76 -2.78 19.93
N LEU A 191 24.67 -1.84 20.11
CA LEU A 191 24.89 -0.71 19.20
C LEU A 191 25.15 -1.11 17.74
N ALA A 192 25.64 -2.33 17.47
CA ALA A 192 25.95 -2.80 16.12
C ALA A 192 25.27 -4.12 15.72
N ASN A 193 24.77 -4.91 16.68
CA ASN A 193 24.19 -6.23 16.40
C ASN A 193 22.66 -6.16 16.47
N HIS A 194 22.03 -5.64 15.41
CA HIS A 194 20.58 -5.63 15.25
C HIS A 194 20.12 -6.84 14.44
N VAL A 195 19.03 -7.49 14.86
CA VAL A 195 18.51 -8.70 14.23
C VAL A 195 17.14 -8.41 13.65
N VAL A 196 16.96 -8.65 12.34
CA VAL A 196 15.63 -8.53 11.72
C VAL A 196 14.75 -9.67 12.21
N VAL A 197 13.67 -9.32 12.89
CA VAL A 197 12.67 -10.28 13.39
C VAL A 197 11.77 -10.75 12.25
N GLY A 198 11.43 -9.83 11.36
CA GLY A 198 10.65 -10.09 10.16
C GLY A 198 10.29 -8.82 9.41
N SER A 199 9.74 -9.00 8.22
CA SER A 199 9.26 -7.94 7.36
C SER A 199 8.06 -8.43 6.57
N VAL A 200 7.02 -7.60 6.50
CA VAL A 200 5.77 -7.89 5.80
C VAL A 200 5.37 -6.67 4.97
N SER A 201 4.68 -6.89 3.87
CA SER A 201 4.01 -5.85 3.10
C SER A 201 2.52 -6.12 3.13
N CYS A 202 1.74 -5.09 3.44
CA CYS A 202 0.28 -5.15 3.54
C CYS A 202 -0.34 -4.36 2.38
N GLU A 203 -1.36 -4.94 1.75
CA GLU A 203 -2.24 -4.21 0.83
C GLU A 203 -3.16 -3.29 1.64
N MET A 204 -3.33 -2.05 1.19
CA MET A 204 -4.18 -1.08 1.90
C MET A 204 -5.67 -1.41 1.81
N LEU A 205 -6.05 -2.30 0.88
CA LEU A 205 -7.41 -2.84 0.73
C LEU A 205 -7.93 -3.42 2.06
N ASP A 206 -7.05 -4.13 2.77
CA ASP A 206 -7.38 -4.83 4.00
C ASP A 206 -7.45 -3.88 5.22
N LEU A 207 -6.98 -2.64 5.06
CA LEU A 207 -6.81 -1.66 6.14
C LEU A 207 -7.82 -0.50 6.08
N PHE A 208 -8.66 -0.46 5.04
CA PHE A 208 -9.65 0.60 4.87
C PHE A 208 -10.85 0.38 5.80
N CYS A 209 -10.90 1.09 6.93
CA CYS A 209 -11.96 0.95 7.93
C CYS A 209 -12.47 2.33 8.38
N PRO A 210 -13.79 2.65 8.25
CA PRO A 210 -14.34 3.95 8.63
C PRO A 210 -14.41 4.15 10.16
N LEU A 211 -14.32 3.06 10.91
CA LEU A 211 -14.25 3.06 12.37
C LEU A 211 -12.88 2.55 12.81
N PRO A 212 -12.38 2.98 13.98
CA PRO A 212 -11.18 2.42 14.56
C PRO A 212 -11.27 0.90 14.72
N GLN A 213 -10.28 0.19 14.18
CA GLN A 213 -10.18 -1.26 14.29
C GLN A 213 -8.78 -1.66 14.74
N THR A 214 -8.71 -2.66 15.62
CA THR A 214 -7.44 -3.26 16.02
C THR A 214 -7.11 -4.43 15.10
N LEU A 215 -5.91 -4.42 14.54
CA LEU A 215 -5.36 -5.43 13.65
C LEU A 215 -4.12 -6.05 14.27
N ALA A 216 -3.94 -7.36 14.06
CA ALA A 216 -2.75 -8.09 14.46
C ALA A 216 -2.03 -8.59 13.21
N VAL A 217 -0.97 -7.89 12.82
CA VAL A 217 -0.20 -8.19 11.60
C VAL A 217 0.87 -9.23 11.91
N ASP A 218 0.85 -10.35 11.21
CA ASP A 218 1.91 -11.36 11.31
C ASP A 218 3.21 -10.82 10.68
N ILE A 219 4.27 -10.74 11.48
CA ILE A 219 5.55 -10.12 11.09
C ILE A 219 6.50 -11.12 10.42
N ASN A 220 6.31 -12.41 10.69
CA ASN A 220 7.08 -13.48 10.08
C ASN A 220 6.15 -14.59 9.59
N ASP A 221 6.64 -15.39 8.65
CA ASP A 221 5.87 -16.46 7.98
C ASP A 221 5.32 -17.52 8.96
N LEU A 222 5.92 -17.64 10.14
CA LEU A 222 5.47 -18.58 11.18
C LEU A 222 4.36 -18.00 12.08
N GLY A 223 4.00 -16.72 11.93
CA GLY A 223 3.00 -16.03 12.76
C GLY A 223 3.38 -15.93 14.24
N THR A 224 4.67 -16.14 14.58
CA THR A 224 5.16 -16.21 15.97
C THR A 224 5.36 -14.85 16.61
N VAL A 225 5.48 -13.81 15.79
CA VAL A 225 5.54 -12.41 16.21
C VAL A 225 4.47 -11.67 15.44
N LYS A 226 3.61 -10.98 16.17
CA LYS A 226 2.54 -10.14 15.64
C LYS A 226 2.73 -8.70 16.07
N LEU A 227 2.37 -7.76 15.20
CA LEU A 227 2.30 -6.34 15.51
C LEU A 227 0.84 -5.95 15.62
N ASN A 228 0.45 -5.48 16.81
CA ASN A 228 -0.89 -4.98 17.06
C ASN A 228 -0.94 -3.48 16.76
N LEU A 229 -1.82 -3.09 15.84
CA LEU A 229 -2.08 -1.72 15.44
C LEU A 229 -3.55 -1.42 15.62
N GLU A 230 -3.90 -0.20 15.97
CA GLU A 230 -5.24 0.33 15.74
C GLU A 230 -5.19 1.24 14.52
N VAL A 231 -6.08 1.02 13.57
CA VAL A 231 -6.12 1.76 12.32
C VAL A 231 -7.47 2.40 12.13
N THR A 232 -7.51 3.57 11.51
CA THR A 232 -8.76 4.25 11.13
C THR A 232 -8.54 5.02 9.84
N TRP A 233 -9.53 4.99 8.97
CA TRP A 233 -9.58 5.80 7.78
C TRP A 233 -10.55 6.95 7.96
N ARG A 234 -10.11 8.20 7.75
CA ARG A 234 -10.90 9.42 7.94
C ARG A 234 -10.99 10.24 6.67
#